data_AF-A0A392SWE4-F1
#
_entry.id   AF-A0A392SWE4-F1
#
_cell.length_a   1.000
_cell.length_b   1.000
_cell.length_c   1.000
_cell.angle_alpha   90.00
_cell.angle_beta   90.00
_cell.angle_gamma   90.00
#
_symmetry.space_group_name_H-M   'P 1'
#
loop_
_entity.id
_entity.type
_entity.pdbx_description
1 polymer ?
#
loop_
_entity_poly.entity_id
_entity_poly.type
_entity_poly.pdbx_seq_one_letter_code
_entity_poly.pdbx_strand_id
1 'polypeptide(L)'
;MAAAMIGGAFLSATVSTLVEKLASPEFLNYITITKLNVSLLRQLKTTLLTLQAVLDDAEEKQINNPAVKQWLDDLKDAVFDAEDLLNQISYDSLR
;
A
#
# COMPACT_ATOMS: atom_id res chain seq x y z
N MET A 1 2.98 28.74 -4.68
CA MET A 1 3.34 27.87 -3.54
C MET A 1 2.43 26.68 -3.60
N ALA A 2 2.96 25.52 -4.01
CA ALA A 2 2.23 24.27 -4.04
C ALA A 2 1.86 23.93 -2.59
N ALA A 3 0.65 24.30 -2.20
CA ALA A 3 0.04 23.80 -0.99
C ALA A 3 0.11 22.28 -1.10
N ALA A 4 0.80 21.67 -0.13
CA ALA A 4 1.03 20.24 -0.10
C ALA A 4 -0.28 19.51 -0.41
N MET A 5 -0.27 18.76 -1.50
CA MET A 5 -1.19 17.68 -1.77
C MET A 5 -0.84 16.58 -0.76
N ILE A 6 -1.34 16.75 0.48
CA ILE A 6 -0.97 15.92 1.64
C ILE A 6 -1.43 14.46 1.44
N GLY A 7 -2.47 14.23 0.61
CA GLY A 7 -3.01 12.90 0.31
C GLY A 7 -2.06 12.03 -0.50
N GLY A 8 -1.51 12.55 -1.61
CA GLY A 8 -0.63 11.78 -2.49
C GLY A 8 0.72 11.47 -1.87
N ALA A 9 1.32 12.42 -1.16
CA ALA A 9 2.57 12.19 -0.43
C ALA A 9 2.39 11.14 0.68
N PHE A 10 1.25 11.14 1.36
CA PHE A 10 0.88 10.11 2.33
C PHE A 10 0.72 8.74 1.67
N LEU A 11 -0.13 8.63 0.63
CA LEU A 11 -0.36 7.36 -0.07
C LEU A 11 0.93 6.77 -0.65
N SER A 12 1.77 7.59 -1.27
CA SER A 12 3.05 7.14 -1.83
C SER A 12 4.01 6.64 -0.75
N ALA A 13 4.11 7.34 0.37
CA ALA A 13 4.92 6.90 1.52
C ALA A 13 4.39 5.58 2.09
N THR A 14 3.08 5.46 2.34
CA THR A 14 2.48 4.25 2.91
C THR A 14 2.62 3.07 1.97
N VAL A 15 2.33 3.23 0.67
CA VAL A 15 2.54 2.18 -0.35
C VAL A 15 4.01 1.71 -0.37
N SER A 16 4.96 2.64 -0.26
CA SER A 16 6.39 2.30 -0.15
C SER A 16 6.67 1.44 1.09
N THR A 17 6.16 1.84 2.25
CA THR A 17 6.30 1.08 3.51
C THR A 17 5.66 -0.31 3.41
N LEU A 18 4.50 -0.46 2.77
CA LEU A 18 3.88 -1.78 2.56
C LEU A 18 4.75 -2.66 1.65
N VAL A 19 5.32 -2.11 0.57
CA VAL A 19 6.23 -2.85 -0.32
C VAL A 19 7.48 -3.32 0.43
N GLU A 20 8.04 -2.48 1.29
CA GLU A 20 9.19 -2.83 2.14
C GLU A 20 8.83 -3.94 3.14
N LYS A 21 7.69 -3.82 3.84
CA LYS A 21 7.20 -4.86 4.77
C LYS A 21 6.97 -6.20 4.07
N LEU A 22 6.38 -6.19 2.87
CA LEU A 22 6.17 -7.41 2.07
C LEU A 22 7.48 -8.05 1.61
N ALA A 23 8.56 -7.26 1.52
CA ALA A 23 9.90 -7.75 1.20
C ALA A 23 10.73 -8.10 2.46
N SER A 24 10.19 -7.90 3.66
CA SER A 24 10.93 -8.10 4.90
C SER A 24 11.12 -9.59 5.19
N PRO A 25 12.28 -10.00 5.75
CA PRO A 25 12.53 -11.39 6.13
C PRO A 25 11.51 -11.93 7.13
N GLU A 26 11.06 -11.11 8.07
CA GLU A 26 10.07 -11.46 9.10
C GLU A 26 8.75 -11.84 8.44
N PHE A 27 8.27 -11.02 7.53
CA PHE A 27 7.03 -11.26 6.81
C PHE A 27 7.11 -12.49 5.91
N LEU A 28 8.19 -12.63 5.15
CA LEU A 28 8.40 -13.79 4.28
C LEU A 28 8.51 -15.10 5.08
N ASN A 29 9.16 -15.06 6.23
CA ASN A 29 9.27 -16.21 7.14
C ASN A 29 7.89 -16.60 7.69
N TYR A 30 7.08 -15.63 8.13
CA TYR A 30 5.72 -15.88 8.59
C TYR A 30 4.85 -16.54 7.52
N ILE A 31 4.85 -16.01 6.29
CA ILE A 31 4.10 -16.59 5.17
C ILE A 31 4.52 -18.04 4.91
N THR A 32 5.83 -18.32 5.02
CA THR A 32 6.38 -19.66 4.81
C THR A 32 5.95 -20.64 5.91
N ILE A 33 6.03 -20.22 7.19
CA ILE A 33 5.67 -21.06 8.35
C ILE A 33 4.17 -21.33 8.39
N THR A 34 3.35 -20.31 8.10
CA THR A 34 1.88 -20.40 8.09
C THR A 34 1.32 -21.02 6.81
N LYS A 35 2.17 -21.29 5.81
CA LYS A 35 1.80 -21.80 4.48
C LYS A 35 0.80 -20.89 3.75
N LEU A 36 0.91 -19.59 3.94
CA LEU A 36 0.14 -18.60 3.19
C LEU A 36 0.56 -18.57 1.72
N ASN A 37 -0.34 -18.11 0.85
CA ASN A 37 -0.16 -18.20 -0.59
C ASN A 37 0.89 -17.20 -1.11
N VAL A 38 2.09 -17.69 -1.40
CA VAL A 38 3.22 -16.91 -1.94
C VAL A 38 2.90 -16.26 -3.30
N SER A 39 1.99 -16.85 -4.10
CA SER A 39 1.55 -16.26 -5.36
C SER A 39 0.72 -15.00 -5.14
N LEU A 40 -0.20 -15.01 -4.16
CA LEU A 40 -0.98 -13.84 -3.78
C LEU A 40 -0.09 -12.72 -3.23
N LEU A 41 0.93 -13.07 -2.44
CA LEU A 41 1.93 -12.11 -1.96
C LEU A 41 2.62 -11.38 -3.13
N ARG A 42 3.06 -12.15 -4.13
CA ARG A 42 3.73 -11.59 -5.30
C ARG A 42 2.80 -10.69 -6.09
N GLN A 43 1.54 -11.09 -6.25
CA GLN A 43 0.51 -10.26 -6.89
C GLN A 43 0.31 -8.95 -6.13
N LEU A 44 0.14 -9.00 -4.80
CA LEU A 44 -0.02 -7.80 -3.98
C LEU A 44 1.18 -6.85 -4.13
N LYS A 45 2.41 -7.37 -4.09
CA LYS A 45 3.62 -6.56 -4.30
C LYS A 45 3.63 -5.91 -5.68
N THR A 46 3.29 -6.65 -6.75
CA THR A 46 3.19 -6.10 -8.10
C THR A 46 2.13 -5.00 -8.17
N THR A 47 0.96 -5.22 -7.57
CA THR A 47 -0.13 -4.22 -7.53
C THR A 47 0.31 -2.94 -6.82
N LEU A 48 0.97 -3.03 -5.66
CA LEU A 48 1.46 -1.85 -4.94
C LEU A 48 2.50 -1.06 -5.74
N LEU A 49 3.42 -1.75 -6.44
CA LEU A 49 4.38 -1.09 -7.33
C LEU A 49 3.69 -0.39 -8.50
N THR A 50 2.64 -0.99 -9.07
CA THR A 50 1.86 -0.32 -10.13
C THR A 50 1.11 0.89 -9.60
N LEU A 51 0.59 0.84 -8.37
CA LEU A 51 -0.07 1.97 -7.72
C LEU A 51 0.91 3.14 -7.54
N GLN A 52 2.13 2.87 -7.09
CA GLN A 52 3.19 3.87 -6.94
C GLN A 52 3.43 4.67 -8.24
N ALA A 53 3.40 4.00 -9.39
CA ALA A 53 3.62 4.65 -10.68
C ALA A 53 2.45 5.53 -11.15
N VAL A 54 1.23 5.30 -10.63
CA VAL A 54 0.02 6.05 -11.05
C VAL A 54 -0.43 7.09 -10.03
N LEU A 55 0.11 7.06 -8.81
CA LEU A 55 -0.29 7.95 -7.72
C LEU A 55 -0.01 9.42 -8.01
N ASP A 56 1.16 9.74 -8.58
CA ASP A 56 1.51 11.13 -8.91
C ASP A 56 0.55 11.73 -9.96
N ASP A 57 0.24 10.96 -11.01
CA ASP A 57 -0.70 11.36 -12.06
C ASP A 57 -2.14 11.46 -11.54
N ALA A 58 -2.55 10.54 -10.65
CA ALA A 58 -3.86 10.60 -10.01
C ALA A 58 -4.01 11.82 -9.09
N GLU A 59 -2.96 12.18 -8.35
CA GLU A 59 -2.97 13.30 -7.42
C GLU A 59 -3.19 14.63 -8.18
N GLU A 60 -2.53 14.82 -9.32
CA GLU A 60 -2.76 15.97 -10.19
C GLU A 60 -4.18 15.99 -10.79
N LYS A 61 -4.67 14.83 -11.24
CA LYS A 61 -5.98 14.70 -11.89
C LYS A 61 -7.16 14.92 -10.92
N GLN A 62 -6.99 14.63 -9.62
CA GLN A 62 -8.07 14.76 -8.64
C GLN A 62 -8.63 16.20 -8.53
N ILE A 63 -7.80 17.21 -8.87
CA ILE A 63 -8.16 18.63 -8.78
C ILE A 63 -9.38 18.94 -9.65
N ASN A 64 -9.42 18.35 -10.84
CA ASN A 64 -10.43 18.64 -11.86
C ASN A 64 -11.32 17.43 -12.19
N ASN A 65 -11.02 16.25 -11.63
CA ASN A 65 -11.77 15.04 -11.87
C ASN A 65 -12.27 14.42 -10.55
N PRO A 66 -13.55 14.66 -10.19
CA PRO A 66 -14.15 14.11 -8.97
C PRO A 66 -14.11 12.57 -8.91
N ALA A 67 -14.14 11.87 -10.05
CA ALA A 67 -14.04 10.42 -10.06
C ALA A 67 -12.63 9.93 -9.65
N VAL A 68 -11.58 10.66 -10.04
CA VAL A 68 -10.21 10.36 -9.60
C VAL A 68 -10.05 10.68 -8.12
N LYS A 69 -10.68 11.76 -7.62
CA LYS A 69 -10.71 12.05 -6.20
C LYS A 69 -11.37 10.94 -5.39
N GLN A 70 -12.55 10.48 -5.80
CA GLN A 70 -13.23 9.37 -5.13
C GLN A 70 -12.37 8.10 -5.15
N TRP A 71 -11.75 7.79 -6.29
CA TRP A 71 -10.84 6.64 -6.40
C TRP A 71 -9.64 6.74 -5.44
N LEU A 72 -9.05 7.93 -5.26
CA LEU A 72 -7.98 8.15 -4.29
C LEU A 72 -8.46 8.02 -2.84
N ASP A 73 -9.69 8.44 -2.55
CA ASP A 73 -10.27 8.29 -1.21
C ASP A 73 -10.54 6.81 -0.90
N ASP A 74 -11.12 6.05 -1.84
CA ASP A 74 -11.30 4.59 -1.70
C ASP A 74 -9.94 3.87 -1.57
N LEU A 75 -8.92 4.35 -2.28
CA LEU A 75 -7.57 3.81 -2.18
C LEU A 75 -6.94 4.07 -0.81
N LYS A 76 -7.20 5.21 -0.17
CA LYS A 76 -6.72 5.47 1.21
C LYS A 76 -7.29 4.45 2.17
N ASP A 77 -8.59 4.21 2.13
CA ASP A 77 -9.24 3.24 3.00
C ASP A 77 -8.64 1.84 2.80
N ALA A 78 -8.48 1.40 1.54
CA ALA A 78 -7.86 0.10 1.24
C ALA A 78 -6.39 0.00 1.70
N VAL A 79 -5.62 1.09 1.64
CA VAL A 79 -4.23 1.14 2.11
C VAL A 79 -4.16 1.07 3.63
N PHE A 80 -5.09 1.71 4.35
CA PHE A 80 -5.20 1.58 5.81
C PHE A 80 -5.53 0.15 6.23
N ASP A 81 -6.51 -0.48 5.59
CA ASP A 81 -6.86 -1.88 5.85
C ASP A 81 -5.65 -2.81 5.62
N ALA A 82 -4.89 -2.58 4.54
CA ALA A 82 -3.70 -3.36 4.24
C ALA A 82 -2.58 -3.13 5.26
N GLU A 83 -2.37 -1.90 5.71
CA GLU A 83 -1.39 -1.58 6.74
C GLU A 83 -1.70 -2.28 8.08
N ASP A 84 -2.97 -2.24 8.51
CA ASP A 84 -3.42 -2.90 9.73
C ASP A 84 -3.20 -4.42 9.68
N LEU A 85 -3.54 -5.05 8.55
CA LEU A 85 -3.31 -6.49 8.35
C LEU A 85 -1.81 -6.85 8.37
N LEU A 86 -0.95 -6.06 7.71
CA LEU A 86 0.50 -6.33 7.71
C LEU A 86 1.11 -6.10 9.11
N ASN A 87 0.62 -5.10 9.86
CA ASN A 87 1.03 -4.86 11.24
C ASN A 87 0.64 -6.02 12.15
N GLN A 88 -0.58 -6.55 12.00
CA GLN A 88 -1.04 -7.71 12.76
C GLN A 88 -0.18 -8.94 12.48
N ILE A 89 0.14 -9.23 11.22
CA ILE A 89 1.03 -10.33 10.85
C ILE A 89 2.42 -10.13 11.47
N SER A 90 2.95 -8.91 11.44
CA SER A 90 4.27 -8.59 12.01
C SER A 90 4.28 -8.82 13.52
N TYR A 91 3.21 -8.43 14.21
CA TYR A 91 3.04 -8.70 15.63
C TYR A 91 2.96 -10.20 15.94
N ASP A 92 2.18 -10.95 15.16
CA ASP A 92 2.04 -12.40 15.33
C ASP A 92 3.33 -13.17 14.98
N SER A 93 4.17 -12.62 14.09
CA SER A 93 5.48 -13.19 13.73
C SER A 93 6.50 -13.15 14.86
N LEU A 94 6.29 -12.29 15.86
CA LEU A 94 7.17 -12.14 17.03
C LEU A 94 6.77 -13.05 18.20
N ARG A 95 5.66 -13.76 18.10
CA ARG A 95 5.13 -14.67 19.14
C ARG A 95 5.50 -16.12 18.86
#